data_AF-A0A2V7MU78-F1
#
_entry.id   AF-A0A2V7MU78-F1
#
_cell.length_a   1.000
_cell.length_b   1.000
_cell.length_c   1.000
_cell.angle_alpha   90.00
_cell.angle_beta   90.00
_cell.angle_gamma   90.00
#
_symmetry.space_group_name_H-M   'P 1'
#
loop_
_entity.id
_entity.type
_entity.pdbx_description
1 polymer ?
#
loop_
_entity_poly.entity_id
_entity_poly.type
_entity_poly.pdbx_seq_one_letter_code
_entity_poly.pdbx_strand_id
1 'polypeptide(L)'
;MSQLTVLRTPLLAALAGLLLPGVATRSGNAPEPSRLVFRTEFAGVDKAGDCLWSGRVDGDGGAVVTLALRQVEDPAQAANPVWHVRAHWSLTAPRPGRSFSADLEGMVDWKAGVGRLSGVITSGWMRGGWVQQDARLVSGDVRGTLQITPALASR
;
A
#
# COMPACT_ATOMS: atom_id res chain seq x y z
N MET A 1 -64.86 55.82 -6.89
CA MET A 1 -65.36 55.16 -8.10
C MET A 1 -64.98 53.68 -8.04
N SER A 2 -65.98 52.82 -8.25
CA SER A 2 -65.90 51.40 -8.60
C SER A 2 -65.48 50.37 -7.54
N GLN A 3 -66.51 49.69 -7.03
CA GLN A 3 -66.45 48.39 -6.37
C GLN A 3 -66.19 47.26 -7.38
N LEU A 4 -65.60 46.14 -6.92
CA LEU A 4 -65.96 44.81 -7.43
C LEU A 4 -65.62 43.71 -6.41
N THR A 5 -66.69 43.10 -5.93
CA THR A 5 -66.84 41.94 -5.05
C THR A 5 -66.35 40.64 -5.72
N VAL A 6 -66.36 39.54 -4.95
CA VAL A 6 -66.51 38.11 -5.35
C VAL A 6 -65.17 37.34 -5.29
N LEU A 7 -64.95 36.19 -4.62
CA LEU A 7 -65.80 35.09 -4.14
C LEU A 7 -65.17 34.38 -2.90
N ARG A 8 -66.03 33.78 -2.06
CA ARG A 8 -65.75 32.70 -1.06
C ARG A 8 -65.09 31.48 -1.76
N THR A 9 -64.34 30.54 -1.17
CA THR A 9 -64.53 29.69 0.03
C THR A 9 -63.26 28.77 0.13
N PRO A 10 -63.01 28.04 1.25
CA PRO A 10 -61.70 27.49 1.65
C PRO A 10 -61.49 26.02 1.24
N LEU A 11 -60.25 25.54 1.26
CA LEU A 11 -59.99 24.10 1.43
C LEU A 11 -58.66 23.84 2.16
N LEU A 12 -58.79 23.18 3.32
CA LEU A 12 -57.72 22.45 3.99
C LEU A 12 -57.21 21.31 3.11
N ALA A 13 -55.90 21.04 3.14
CA ALA A 13 -55.37 19.68 3.15
C ALA A 13 -53.92 19.70 3.65
N ALA A 14 -53.76 19.35 4.92
CA ALA A 14 -52.50 18.86 5.46
C ALA A 14 -52.16 17.51 4.81
N LEU A 15 -50.89 17.30 4.45
CA LEU A 15 -50.34 15.97 4.20
C LEU A 15 -48.97 15.88 4.84
N ALA A 16 -49.00 15.25 6.02
CA ALA A 16 -47.85 14.73 6.72
C ALA A 16 -47.28 13.52 5.98
N GLY A 17 -45.95 13.35 6.10
CA GLY A 17 -45.33 12.03 6.16
C GLY A 17 -44.69 11.52 4.88
N LEU A 18 -43.37 11.61 4.82
CA LEU A 18 -42.57 10.41 4.60
C LEU A 18 -41.19 10.59 5.27
N LEU A 19 -41.09 10.14 6.52
CA LEU A 19 -39.80 9.85 7.17
C LEU A 19 -39.21 8.65 6.44
N LEU A 20 -38.32 8.91 5.48
CA LEU A 20 -37.45 7.86 4.95
C LEU A 20 -36.48 7.49 6.08
N PRO A 21 -36.34 6.19 6.43
CA PRO A 21 -35.32 5.77 7.37
C PRO A 21 -33.95 6.13 6.79
N GLY A 22 -33.23 7.00 7.49
CA GLY A 22 -31.86 7.37 7.17
C GLY A 22 -31.01 6.11 7.15
N VAL A 23 -30.70 5.60 5.96
CA VAL A 23 -29.64 4.63 5.76
C VAL A 23 -28.36 5.34 6.16
N ALA A 24 -27.92 5.10 7.38
CA ALA A 24 -26.61 5.50 7.83
C ALA A 24 -25.59 4.75 6.97
N THR A 25 -25.16 5.39 5.88
CA THR A 25 -23.97 4.96 5.17
C THR A 25 -22.84 5.07 6.17
N ARG A 26 -22.40 3.94 6.73
CA ARG A 26 -21.11 3.84 7.41
C ARG A 26 -20.08 4.27 6.36
N SER A 27 -19.67 5.54 6.43
CA SER A 27 -18.43 6.00 5.83
C SER A 27 -17.32 5.27 6.59
N GLY A 28 -17.03 4.04 6.17
CA GLY A 28 -15.80 3.38 6.59
C GLY A 28 -14.67 4.28 6.12
N ASN A 29 -13.92 4.85 7.07
CA ASN A 29 -12.70 5.57 6.73
C ASN A 29 -11.87 4.64 5.84
N ALA A 30 -11.56 5.09 4.62
CA ALA A 30 -10.59 4.39 3.80
C ALA A 30 -9.29 4.29 4.62
N PRO A 31 -8.63 3.13 4.67
CA PRO A 31 -7.38 3.04 5.41
C PRO A 31 -6.40 4.06 4.82
N GLU A 32 -5.70 4.81 5.68
CA GLU A 32 -4.78 5.85 5.21
C GLU A 32 -3.51 5.25 4.62
N PRO A 33 -2.89 5.91 3.62
CA PRO A 33 -1.57 5.55 3.15
C PRO A 33 -0.57 5.47 4.30
N SER A 34 0.21 4.40 4.33
CA SER A 34 1.20 4.15 5.37
C SER A 34 2.60 4.22 4.80
N ARG A 35 3.52 4.87 5.53
CA ARG A 35 4.94 4.94 5.17
C ARG A 35 5.78 4.19 6.20
N LEU A 36 6.58 3.25 5.74
CA LEU A 36 7.54 2.50 6.56
C LEU A 36 8.95 2.92 6.14
N VAL A 37 9.83 3.14 7.12
CA VAL A 37 11.27 3.36 6.88
C VAL A 37 11.99 2.10 7.33
N PHE A 38 12.86 1.54 6.50
CA PHE A 38 13.51 0.27 6.79
C PHE A 38 15.03 0.32 6.60
N ARG A 39 15.71 -0.56 7.32
CA ARG A 39 17.15 -0.80 7.21
C ARG A 39 17.39 -2.30 7.27
N THR A 40 18.15 -2.81 6.31
CA THR A 40 18.47 -4.23 6.19
C THR A 40 19.93 -4.43 5.85
N GLU A 41 20.46 -5.58 6.26
CA GLU A 41 21.82 -6.02 6.00
C GLU A 41 21.78 -7.21 5.04
N PHE A 42 22.80 -7.33 4.18
CA PHE A 42 22.90 -8.46 3.27
C PHE A 42 23.09 -9.77 4.04
N ALA A 43 22.20 -10.73 3.81
CA ALA A 43 22.13 -12.00 4.54
C ALA A 43 22.64 -13.19 3.70
N GLY A 44 23.06 -12.96 2.45
CA GLY A 44 23.60 -13.98 1.55
C GLY A 44 22.72 -14.23 0.33
N VAL A 45 22.96 -15.36 -0.32
CA VAL A 45 22.21 -15.83 -1.50
C VAL A 45 21.58 -17.17 -1.15
N ASP A 46 20.30 -17.34 -1.47
CA ASP A 46 19.60 -18.59 -1.21
C ASP A 46 19.90 -19.67 -2.26
N LYS A 47 19.30 -20.86 -2.10
CA LYS A 47 19.51 -21.99 -3.03
C LYS A 47 18.94 -21.73 -4.43
N ALA A 48 17.99 -20.82 -4.58
CA ALA A 48 17.40 -20.43 -5.85
C ALA A 48 18.21 -19.33 -6.55
N GLY A 49 19.22 -18.76 -5.88
CA GLY A 49 20.03 -17.67 -6.39
C GLY A 49 19.50 -16.28 -5.99
N ASP A 50 18.52 -16.20 -5.09
CA ASP A 50 17.94 -14.93 -4.65
C ASP A 50 18.86 -14.27 -3.62
N CYS A 51 19.17 -13.00 -3.85
CA CYS A 51 19.89 -12.19 -2.87
C CYS A 51 18.96 -11.88 -1.70
N LEU A 52 19.41 -12.14 -0.48
CA LEU A 52 18.62 -11.98 0.73
C LEU A 52 19.13 -10.82 1.57
N TRP A 53 18.19 -10.07 2.15
CA TRP A 53 18.44 -9.07 3.18
C TRP A 53 17.49 -9.28 4.35
N SER A 54 17.97 -8.97 5.55
CA SER A 54 17.19 -9.00 6.77
C SER A 54 17.45 -7.76 7.61
N GLY A 55 16.45 -7.30 8.35
CA GLY A 55 16.61 -6.14 9.21
C GLY A 55 15.34 -5.70 9.89
N ARG A 56 15.17 -4.39 10.05
CA ARG A 56 14.08 -3.80 10.84
C ARG A 56 13.41 -2.61 10.16
N VAL A 57 12.16 -2.37 10.58
CA VAL A 57 11.41 -1.14 10.28
C VAL A 57 11.49 -0.20 11.46
N ASP A 58 11.80 1.07 11.19
CA ASP A 58 11.87 2.13 12.20
C ASP A 58 10.47 2.40 12.78
N GLY A 59 10.39 2.55 14.11
CA GLY A 59 9.15 2.92 14.81
C GLY A 59 8.14 1.79 15.05
N ASP A 60 8.32 0.61 14.45
CA ASP A 60 7.32 -0.48 14.50
C ASP A 60 7.59 -1.52 15.61
N GLY A 61 8.19 -1.07 16.73
CA GLY A 61 8.31 -1.85 17.96
C GLY A 61 9.17 -3.12 17.89
N GLY A 62 9.99 -3.28 16.85
CA GLY A 62 10.81 -4.49 16.63
C GLY A 62 10.37 -5.36 15.46
N ALA A 63 9.55 -4.84 14.54
CA ALA A 63 9.22 -5.55 13.31
C ALA A 63 10.47 -5.94 12.52
N VAL A 64 10.50 -7.20 12.10
CA VAL A 64 11.56 -7.77 11.28
C VAL A 64 11.12 -7.71 9.82
N VAL A 65 12.02 -7.28 8.95
CA VAL A 65 11.84 -7.30 7.50
C VAL A 65 12.79 -8.34 6.90
N THR A 66 12.30 -9.05 5.88
CA THR A 66 13.13 -9.78 4.94
C THR A 66 12.80 -9.37 3.51
N LEU A 67 13.85 -9.24 2.70
CA LEU A 67 13.76 -8.95 1.27
C LEU A 67 14.54 -10.04 0.53
N ALA A 68 13.87 -10.75 -0.38
CA ALA A 68 14.51 -11.63 -1.35
C ALA A 68 14.41 -10.99 -2.74
N LEU A 69 15.53 -10.81 -3.44
CA LEU A 69 15.60 -10.15 -4.74
C LEU A 69 16.22 -11.09 -5.78
N ARG A 70 15.57 -11.16 -6.94
CA ARG A 70 15.99 -11.95 -8.09
C ARG A 70 16.13 -11.08 -9.32
N GLN A 71 17.20 -11.25 -10.08
CA GLN A 71 17.30 -10.69 -11.44
C GLN A 71 16.34 -11.42 -12.38
N VAL A 72 15.57 -10.66 -13.17
CA VAL A 72 14.62 -11.26 -14.12
C VAL A 72 15.33 -11.82 -15.34
N GLU A 73 16.37 -11.12 -15.82
CA GLU A 73 17.19 -11.57 -16.94
C GLU A 73 18.16 -12.70 -16.55
N ASP A 74 18.77 -13.31 -17.56
CA ASP A 74 19.77 -14.35 -17.40
C ASP A 74 20.97 -13.87 -16.55
N PRO A 75 21.55 -14.72 -15.68
CA PRO A 75 22.72 -14.37 -14.88
C PRO A 75 23.92 -13.84 -15.68
N ALA A 76 24.08 -14.21 -16.95
CA ALA A 76 25.10 -13.64 -17.83
C ALA A 76 24.94 -12.13 -18.06
N GLN A 77 23.74 -11.59 -17.82
CA GLN A 77 23.42 -10.15 -17.88
C GLN A 77 23.71 -9.42 -16.57
N ALA A 78 24.20 -10.10 -15.52
CA ALA A 78 24.55 -9.48 -14.24
C ALA A 78 25.67 -8.42 -14.36
N ALA A 79 26.45 -8.44 -15.43
CA ALA A 79 27.46 -7.40 -15.71
C ALA A 79 26.82 -6.04 -16.06
N ASN A 80 25.55 -6.00 -16.45
CA ASN A 80 24.85 -4.74 -16.66
C ASN A 80 24.66 -4.03 -15.31
N PRO A 81 24.94 -2.72 -15.19
CA PRO A 81 24.82 -2.03 -13.91
C PRO A 81 23.37 -1.80 -13.47
N VAL A 82 22.42 -1.94 -14.38
CA VAL A 82 20.99 -1.75 -14.13
C VAL A 82 20.28 -3.08 -14.36
N TRP A 83 19.69 -3.63 -13.31
CA TRP A 83 18.95 -4.90 -13.37
C TRP A 83 17.47 -4.64 -13.26
N HIS A 84 16.70 -5.36 -14.06
CA HIS A 84 15.29 -5.56 -13.81
C HIS A 84 15.14 -6.73 -12.84
N VAL A 85 14.35 -6.52 -11.79
CA VAL A 85 14.32 -7.40 -10.63
C VAL A 85 12.90 -7.69 -10.18
N ARG A 86 12.71 -8.87 -9.61
CA ARG A 86 11.55 -9.22 -8.79
C ARG A 86 11.99 -9.35 -7.34
N ALA A 87 11.12 -8.92 -6.44
CA ALA A 87 11.38 -8.99 -5.02
C ALA A 87 10.19 -9.55 -4.26
N HIS A 88 10.49 -10.46 -3.33
CA HIS A 88 9.54 -10.88 -2.30
C HIS A 88 9.88 -10.16 -0.99
N TRP A 89 8.89 -9.45 -0.47
CA TRP A 89 8.94 -8.74 0.80
C TRP A 89 8.14 -9.47 1.86
N SER A 90 8.69 -9.55 3.07
CA SER A 90 7.95 -9.97 4.24
C SER A 90 8.26 -9.07 5.43
N LEU A 91 7.21 -8.65 6.13
CA LEU A 91 7.30 -7.94 7.39
C LEU A 91 6.62 -8.77 8.47
N THR A 92 7.35 -9.06 9.54
CA THR A 92 6.83 -9.75 10.72
C THR A 92 6.81 -8.78 11.88
N ALA A 93 5.61 -8.31 12.24
CA ALA A 93 5.40 -7.42 13.37
C ALA A 93 5.30 -8.21 14.69
N PRO A 94 5.76 -7.65 15.83
CA PRO A 94 5.68 -8.31 17.14
C PRO A 94 4.25 -8.47 17.64
N ARG A 95 3.36 -7.55 17.25
CA ARG A 95 1.92 -7.63 17.55
C ARG A 95 1.18 -8.16 16.32
N PRO A 96 0.23 -9.09 16.50
CA PRO A 96 -0.60 -9.56 15.40
C PRO A 96 -1.35 -8.38 14.78
N GLY A 97 -1.35 -8.30 13.43
CA GLY A 97 -2.15 -7.34 12.67
C GLY A 97 -1.39 -6.31 11.83
N ARG A 98 -0.05 -6.29 11.86
CA ARG A 98 0.77 -5.45 10.95
C ARG A 98 1.68 -6.26 10.03
N SER A 99 1.80 -7.57 10.22
CA SER A 99 2.58 -8.44 9.35
C SER A 99 1.98 -8.57 7.96
N PHE A 100 2.80 -8.57 6.92
CA PHE A 100 2.36 -8.72 5.54
C PHE A 100 3.47 -9.31 4.65
N SER A 101 3.07 -9.82 3.49
CA SER A 101 3.99 -10.15 2.40
C SER A 101 3.57 -9.45 1.12
N ALA A 102 4.54 -9.04 0.30
CA ALA A 102 4.31 -8.34 -0.95
C ALA A 102 5.26 -8.84 -2.05
N ASP A 103 4.76 -8.88 -3.27
CA ASP A 103 5.57 -9.17 -4.45
C ASP A 103 5.72 -7.88 -5.25
N LEU A 104 6.97 -7.50 -5.50
CA LEU A 104 7.35 -6.27 -6.19
C LEU A 104 8.19 -6.57 -7.43
N GLU A 105 8.13 -5.68 -8.41
CA GLU A 105 8.95 -5.70 -9.62
C GLU A 105 9.47 -4.29 -9.91
N GLY A 106 10.65 -4.17 -10.51
CA GLY A 106 11.21 -2.87 -10.87
C GLY A 106 12.70 -2.90 -11.19
N MET A 107 13.36 -1.76 -11.03
CA MET A 107 14.75 -1.59 -11.46
C MET A 107 15.67 -1.31 -10.28
N VAL A 108 16.87 -1.87 -10.32
CA VAL A 108 17.99 -1.54 -9.43
C VAL A 108 19.17 -1.08 -10.27
N ASP A 109 19.63 0.14 -10.06
CA ASP A 109 20.90 0.63 -10.57
C ASP A 109 21.96 0.44 -9.49
N TRP A 110 22.76 -0.63 -9.66
CA TRP A 110 23.83 -1.01 -8.76
C TRP A 110 24.99 -0.01 -8.76
N LYS A 111 25.20 0.69 -9.88
CA LYS A 111 26.26 1.69 -10.00
C LYS A 111 25.88 2.97 -9.27
N ALA A 112 24.64 3.42 -9.41
CA ALA A 112 24.11 4.58 -8.70
C ALA A 112 23.70 4.27 -7.25
N GLY A 113 23.56 2.98 -6.91
CA GLY A 113 23.15 2.52 -5.59
C GLY A 113 21.70 2.88 -5.27
N VAL A 114 20.81 2.81 -6.26
CA VAL A 114 19.39 3.15 -6.10
C VAL A 114 18.49 2.05 -6.65
N GLY A 115 17.34 1.84 -6.02
CA GLY A 115 16.33 0.89 -6.49
C GLY A 115 14.94 1.47 -6.35
N ARG A 116 14.10 1.21 -7.36
CA ARG A 116 12.67 1.53 -7.32
C ARG A 116 11.88 0.31 -7.76
N LEU A 117 11.06 -0.20 -6.85
CA LEU A 117 10.22 -1.36 -7.08
C LEU A 117 8.78 -1.02 -6.70
N SER A 118 7.82 -1.70 -7.32
CA SER A 118 6.42 -1.56 -6.96
C SER A 118 5.65 -2.84 -7.20
N GLY A 119 4.53 -3.00 -6.52
CA GLY A 119 3.70 -4.18 -6.66
C GLY A 119 2.59 -4.22 -5.62
N VAL A 120 2.21 -5.41 -5.19
CA VAL A 120 1.02 -5.61 -4.36
C VAL A 120 1.32 -6.41 -3.11
N ILE A 121 0.60 -6.08 -2.03
CA ILE A 121 0.56 -6.92 -0.84
C ILE A 121 -0.26 -8.18 -1.16
N THR A 122 0.39 -9.32 -1.16
CA THR A 122 -0.21 -10.60 -1.52
C THR A 122 -0.86 -11.30 -0.32
N SER A 123 -0.38 -11.04 0.89
CA SER A 123 -0.93 -11.60 2.13
C SER A 123 -0.78 -10.68 3.36
N GLY A 124 -1.63 -10.91 4.37
CA GLY A 124 -1.55 -10.21 5.65
C GLY A 124 -2.19 -8.83 5.68
N TRP A 125 -1.65 -7.95 6.51
CA TRP A 125 -2.14 -6.58 6.71
C TRP A 125 -2.11 -5.80 5.40
N MET A 126 -3.21 -5.12 5.09
CA MET A 126 -3.40 -4.38 3.82
C MET A 126 -3.29 -5.22 2.55
N ARG A 127 -3.61 -6.53 2.59
CA ARG A 127 -3.70 -7.38 1.40
C ARG A 127 -4.48 -6.71 0.25
N GLY A 128 -3.93 -6.79 -0.95
CA GLY A 128 -4.42 -6.12 -2.16
C GLY A 128 -3.96 -4.67 -2.29
N GLY A 129 -3.38 -4.08 -1.24
CA GLY A 129 -2.81 -2.75 -1.27
C GLY A 129 -1.60 -2.67 -2.21
N TRP A 130 -1.44 -1.49 -2.82
CA TRP A 130 -0.29 -1.18 -3.65
C TRP A 130 0.90 -0.76 -2.80
N VAL A 131 2.08 -1.19 -3.19
CA VAL A 131 3.34 -0.92 -2.51
C VAL A 131 4.31 -0.29 -3.49
N GLN A 132 4.94 0.81 -3.08
CA GLN A 132 6.11 1.36 -3.75
C GLN A 132 7.29 1.36 -2.79
N GLN A 133 8.43 0.87 -3.27
CA GLN A 133 9.71 0.93 -2.59
C GLN A 133 10.61 1.93 -3.30
N ASP A 134 11.20 2.85 -2.52
CA ASP A 134 12.36 3.64 -2.93
C ASP A 134 13.52 3.27 -2.00
N ALA A 135 14.61 2.73 -2.57
CA ALA A 135 15.74 2.18 -1.83
C ALA A 135 17.08 2.79 -2.25
N ARG A 136 18.00 2.83 -1.30
CA ARG A 136 19.43 3.09 -1.51
C ARG A 136 20.23 1.87 -1.11
N LEU A 137 21.22 1.54 -1.93
CA LEU A 137 22.17 0.47 -1.71
C LEU A 137 23.51 1.09 -1.29
N VAL A 138 24.00 0.73 -0.11
CA VAL A 138 25.28 1.23 0.40
C VAL A 138 26.06 0.06 0.97
N SER A 139 27.24 -0.20 0.39
CA SER A 139 28.09 -1.34 0.78
C SER A 139 27.39 -2.70 0.72
N GLY A 140 26.42 -2.86 -0.19
CA GLY A 140 25.61 -4.08 -0.33
C GLY A 140 24.35 -4.11 0.54
N ASP A 141 24.21 -3.23 1.51
CA ASP A 141 23.04 -3.13 2.37
C ASP A 141 21.93 -2.29 1.74
N VAL A 142 20.67 -2.66 2.01
CA VAL A 142 19.50 -1.98 1.47
C VAL A 142 18.77 -1.22 2.58
N ARG A 143 18.52 0.06 2.33
CA ARG A 143 17.72 0.92 3.22
C ARG A 143 16.83 1.83 2.40
N GLY A 144 15.67 2.19 2.92
CA GLY A 144 14.74 2.98 2.14
C GLY A 144 13.39 3.17 2.79
N THR A 145 12.41 3.43 1.94
CA THR A 145 11.02 3.57 2.35
C THR A 145 10.10 2.68 1.54
N LEU A 146 9.05 2.21 2.22
CA LEU A 146 7.89 1.57 1.64
C LEU A 146 6.67 2.47 1.83
N GLN A 147 6.03 2.81 0.72
CA GLN A 147 4.78 3.54 0.68
C GLN A 147 3.68 2.55 0.34
N ILE A 148 2.73 2.39 1.25
CA ILE A 148 1.62 1.44 1.12
C ILE A 148 0.35 2.25 0.90
N THR A 149 -0.31 2.01 -0.22
CA THR A 149 -1.62 2.56 -0.55
C THR A 149 -2.66 1.44 -0.43
N PRO A 150 -3.63 1.54 0.48
CA PRO A 150 -4.61 0.49 0.71
C PRO A 150 -5.48 0.25 -0.53
N ALA A 151 -5.90 -1.00 -0.74
CA ALA A 151 -6.87 -1.31 -1.77
C ALA A 151 -8.17 -0.54 -1.49
N LEU A 152 -8.72 0.09 -2.52
CA LEU A 152 -10.07 0.62 -2.44
C LEU A 152 -11.02 -0.58 -2.27
N ALA A 153 -11.89 -0.54 -1.26
CA ALA A 153 -12.90 -1.56 -1.09
C ALA A 153 -13.84 -1.52 -2.31
N SER A 154 -13.76 -2.56 -3.15
CA SER A 154 -14.78 -2.82 -4.15
C SER A 154 -16.09 -3.10 -3.41
N ARG A 155 -17.06 -2.20 -3.55
CA ARG A 155 -18.43 -2.39 -3.04
C ARG A 155 -19.18 -3.42 -3.87
#